data_AF-A0A660Y431-F1
#
_entry.id   AF-A0A660Y431-F1
#
_cell.length_a   1.000
_cell.length_b   1.000
_cell.length_c   1.000
_cell.angle_alpha   90.00
_cell.angle_beta   90.00
_cell.angle_gamma   90.00
#
_symmetry.space_group_name_H-M   'P 1'
#
loop_
_entity.id
_entity.type
_entity.pdbx_description
1 polymer ?
#
loop_
_entity_poly.entity_id
_entity_poly.type
_entity_poly.pdbx_seq_one_letter_code
_entity_poly.pdbx_strand_id
1 'polypeptide(L)'
;MKLAIFALTKRGSELGRRLSRLLPQSRLFLPEKLSREGESSFQNLRQALAEAFGEYETLVLIMATGIAVRLLAPLLRGKGEDPGVVVMDERGRFAISLLGGHSRGANELARKLAFLSGGESVITTASDVNEIPPID
;
A
#
# COMPACT_ATOMS: atom_id res chain seq x y z
N MET A 1 -7.16 11.88 3.11
CA MET A 1 -6.16 10.92 3.56
C MET A 1 -5.00 10.92 2.58
N LYS A 2 -3.75 11.11 3.02
CA LYS A 2 -2.58 11.05 2.13
C LYS A 2 -2.23 9.58 1.84
N LEU A 3 -2.45 9.16 0.58
CA LEU A 3 -2.20 7.79 0.11
C LEU A 3 -1.03 7.78 -0.89
N ALA A 4 -0.02 6.94 -0.68
CA ALA A 4 1.03 6.70 -1.67
C ALA A 4 0.91 5.30 -2.27
N ILE A 5 1.09 5.19 -3.58
CA ILE A 5 1.09 3.92 -4.32
C ILE A 5 2.48 3.72 -4.91
N PHE A 6 3.12 2.58 -4.64
CA PHE A 6 4.40 2.20 -5.23
C PHE A 6 4.21 0.97 -6.11
N ALA A 7 4.81 0.95 -7.30
CA ALA A 7 4.80 -0.22 -8.17
C ALA A 7 6.15 -0.43 -8.87
N LEU A 8 6.62 -1.68 -8.95
CA LEU A 8 8.01 -1.98 -9.39
C LEU A 8 8.12 -2.55 -10.81
N THR A 9 7.04 -3.11 -11.34
CA THR A 9 7.02 -3.81 -12.63
C THR A 9 6.13 -3.07 -13.62
N LYS A 10 6.29 -3.34 -14.92
CA LYS A 10 5.44 -2.74 -15.97
C LYS A 10 3.94 -2.97 -15.70
N ARG A 11 3.55 -4.22 -15.40
CA ARG A 11 2.16 -4.57 -15.08
C ARG A 11 1.70 -3.93 -13.77
N GLY A 12 2.55 -3.92 -12.75
CA GLY A 12 2.29 -3.22 -11.50
C GLY A 12 2.05 -1.72 -11.71
N SER A 13 2.81 -1.07 -12.58
CA SER A 13 2.62 0.35 -12.90
C SER A 13 1.29 0.60 -13.62
N GLU A 14 0.85 -0.31 -14.50
CA GLU A 14 -0.47 -0.23 -15.14
C GLU A 14 -1.59 -0.34 -14.11
N LEU A 15 -1.48 -1.28 -13.16
CA LEU A 15 -2.40 -1.39 -12.04
C LEU A 15 -2.36 -0.13 -11.17
N GLY A 16 -1.18 0.37 -10.81
CA GLY A 16 -0.99 1.57 -10.00
C GLY A 16 -1.62 2.82 -10.65
N ARG A 17 -1.45 3.00 -11.96
CA ARG A 17 -2.12 4.09 -12.72
C ARG A 17 -3.63 3.94 -12.72
N ARG A 18 -4.16 2.73 -12.87
CA ARG A 18 -5.60 2.47 -12.79
C ARG A 18 -6.14 2.83 -11.41
N LEU A 19 -5.49 2.34 -10.35
CA LEU A 19 -5.89 2.62 -8.97
C LEU A 19 -5.77 4.11 -8.63
N SER A 20 -4.71 4.78 -9.09
CA SER A 20 -4.51 6.21 -8.82
C SER A 20 -5.60 7.09 -9.44
N ARG A 21 -6.10 6.73 -10.64
CA ARG A 21 -7.27 7.42 -11.23
C ARG A 21 -8.57 7.22 -10.43
N LEU A 22 -8.74 6.05 -9.81
CA LEU A 22 -9.91 5.71 -9.01
C LEU A 22 -9.80 6.23 -7.56
N LEU A 23 -8.60 6.59 -7.14
CA LEU A 23 -8.25 7.10 -5.81
C LEU A 23 -7.58 8.47 -5.97
N PRO A 24 -8.35 9.55 -6.24
CA PRO A 24 -7.79 10.85 -6.64
C PRO A 24 -6.94 11.55 -5.56
N GLN A 25 -7.00 11.10 -4.30
CA GLN A 25 -6.13 11.58 -3.21
C GLN A 25 -4.80 10.82 -3.13
N SER A 26 -4.53 9.91 -4.08
CA SER A 26 -3.31 9.13 -4.12
C SER A 26 -2.19 9.78 -4.93
N ARG A 27 -0.95 9.51 -4.54
CA ARG A 27 0.24 9.81 -5.34
C ARG A 27 0.89 8.50 -5.78
N LEU A 28 1.07 8.33 -7.10
CA LEU A 28 1.73 7.16 -7.67
C LEU A 28 3.24 7.41 -7.84
N PHE A 29 4.05 6.51 -7.30
CA PHE A 29 5.50 6.48 -7.38
C PHE A 29 5.96 5.27 -8.20
N LEU A 30 6.73 5.53 -9.26
CA LEU A 30 7.24 4.51 -10.18
C LEU A 30 8.78 4.58 -10.31
N PRO A 31 9.47 3.49 -10.66
CA PRO A 31 10.86 3.57 -11.10
C PRO A 31 10.96 4.55 -12.28
N GLU A 32 12.01 5.38 -12.34
CA GLU A 32 12.20 6.37 -13.43
C GLU A 32 12.03 5.77 -14.83
N LYS A 33 12.54 4.55 -15.05
CA LYS A 33 12.42 3.82 -16.32
C LYS A 33 10.99 3.43 -16.71
N LEU A 34 10.03 3.50 -15.78
CA LEU A 34 8.62 3.15 -15.97
C LEU A 34 7.68 4.36 -15.84
N SER A 35 8.15 5.48 -15.30
CA SER A 35 7.36 6.71 -15.16
C SER A 35 7.20 7.46 -16.48
N ARG A 36 6.11 8.22 -16.58
CA ARG A 36 5.82 9.17 -17.66
C ARG A 36 5.96 10.59 -17.16
N GLU A 37 5.99 11.55 -18.08
CA GLU A 37 5.95 12.97 -17.75
C GLU A 37 4.76 13.30 -16.84
N GLY A 38 5.02 14.05 -15.76
CA GLY A 38 4.03 14.38 -14.73
C GLY A 38 3.76 13.30 -13.67
N GLU A 39 4.29 12.08 -13.82
CA GLU A 39 4.21 11.05 -12.77
C GLU A 39 5.36 11.21 -11.77
N SER A 40 5.12 10.84 -10.51
CA SER A 40 6.21 10.83 -9.52
C SER A 40 7.08 9.60 -9.71
N SER A 41 8.39 9.80 -9.68
CA SER A 41 9.37 8.74 -9.90
C SER A 41 10.35 8.58 -8.75
N PHE A 42 11.06 7.46 -8.72
CA PHE A 42 12.18 7.22 -7.81
C PHE A 42 13.31 6.46 -8.50
N GLN A 43 14.54 6.72 -8.04
CA GLN A 43 15.73 5.92 -8.37
C GLN A 43 15.99 4.83 -7.34
N ASN A 44 15.84 5.17 -6.06
CA ASN A 44 16.07 4.28 -4.94
C ASN A 44 14.76 4.00 -4.19
N LEU A 45 14.24 2.79 -4.33
CA LEU A 45 12.99 2.37 -3.69
C LEU A 45 13.06 2.48 -2.15
N ARG A 46 14.19 2.11 -1.54
CA ARG A 46 14.33 2.14 -0.08
C ARG A 46 14.20 3.57 0.45
N GLN A 47 14.88 4.52 -0.20
CA GLN A 47 14.81 5.92 0.20
C GLN A 47 13.41 6.49 0.01
N ALA A 48 12.84 6.33 -1.20
CA ALA A 48 11.51 6.86 -1.49
C ALA A 48 10.42 6.27 -0.58
N LEU A 49 10.53 4.98 -0.25
CA LEU A 49 9.61 4.33 0.68
C LEU A 49 9.82 4.83 2.12
N ALA A 50 11.05 5.08 2.56
CA ALA A 50 11.33 5.62 3.88
C ALA A 50 10.78 7.05 4.07
N GLU A 51 10.92 7.89 3.05
CA GLU A 51 10.32 9.23 3.02
C GLU A 51 8.79 9.12 3.06
N ALA A 52 8.20 8.30 2.19
CA ALA A 52 6.75 8.12 2.16
C ALA A 52 6.18 7.52 3.46
N PHE A 53 6.92 6.65 4.15
CA PHE A 53 6.51 6.05 5.41
C PHE A 53 6.33 7.09 6.53
N GLY A 54 7.05 8.21 6.48
CA GLY A 54 6.91 9.31 7.43
C GLY A 54 5.89 10.39 7.01
N GLU A 55 5.56 10.50 5.72
CA GLU A 55 4.75 11.59 5.18
C GLU A 55 3.29 11.22 4.85
N TYR A 56 3.03 9.94 4.64
CA TYR A 56 1.73 9.44 4.19
C TYR A 56 1.04 8.66 5.30
N GLU A 57 -0.29 8.75 5.34
CA GLU A 57 -1.11 8.03 6.31
C GLU A 57 -1.30 6.57 5.91
N THR A 58 -1.31 6.32 4.59
CA THR A 58 -1.47 4.97 4.03
C THR A 58 -0.59 4.74 2.81
N LEU A 59 -0.10 3.50 2.66
CA LEU A 59 0.75 3.06 1.56
C LEU A 59 0.14 1.83 0.86
N VAL A 60 0.21 1.80 -0.46
CA VAL A 60 -0.13 0.65 -1.31
C VAL A 60 1.11 0.21 -2.05
N LEU A 61 1.57 -1.01 -1.77
CA LEU A 61 2.81 -1.55 -2.31
C LEU A 61 2.48 -2.66 -3.32
N ILE A 62 2.54 -2.33 -4.60
CA ILE A 62 2.32 -3.28 -5.70
C ILE A 62 3.64 -3.97 -6.02
N MET A 63 3.96 -4.97 -5.20
CA MET A 63 5.22 -5.73 -5.21
C MET A 63 5.06 -7.03 -4.39
N ALA A 64 6.05 -7.93 -4.48
CA ALA A 64 6.06 -9.12 -3.64
C ALA A 64 6.11 -8.76 -2.15
N THR A 65 5.30 -9.42 -1.31
CA THR A 65 5.22 -9.17 0.14
C THR A 65 6.58 -9.29 0.82
N GLY A 66 7.42 -10.24 0.39
CA GLY A 66 8.78 -10.39 0.92
C GLY A 66 9.70 -9.19 0.65
N ILE A 67 9.47 -8.41 -0.40
CA ILE A 67 10.21 -7.15 -0.64
C ILE A 67 9.69 -6.08 0.31
N ALA A 68 8.37 -5.91 0.38
CA ALA A 68 7.72 -4.93 1.26
C ALA A 68 8.17 -5.12 2.72
N VAL A 69 8.08 -6.33 3.26
CA VAL A 69 8.48 -6.63 4.65
C VAL A 69 9.95 -6.26 4.92
N ARG A 70 10.88 -6.63 4.05
CA ARG A 70 12.31 -6.32 4.24
C ARG A 70 12.64 -4.83 4.16
N LEU A 71 11.88 -4.07 3.39
CA LEU A 71 12.06 -2.62 3.28
C LEU A 71 11.43 -1.87 4.45
N LEU A 72 10.28 -2.33 4.93
CA LEU A 72 9.53 -1.70 6.01
C LEU A 72 10.06 -2.05 7.40
N ALA A 73 10.60 -3.26 7.59
CA ALA A 73 11.12 -3.72 8.89
C ALA A 73 12.02 -2.70 9.63
N PRO A 74 13.02 -2.05 8.99
CA PRO A 74 13.86 -1.05 9.67
C PRO A 74 13.16 0.30 9.92
N LEU A 75 11.94 0.51 9.40
CA LEU A 75 11.19 1.76 9.51
C LEU A 75 10.12 1.71 10.61
N LEU A 76 9.77 0.52 11.10
CA LEU A 76 8.71 0.33 12.08
C LEU A 76 9.04 1.06 13.40
N ARG A 77 8.08 1.83 13.89
CA ARG A 77 8.15 2.55 15.18
C ARG A 77 7.12 2.02 16.17
N GLY A 78 5.97 1.56 15.69
CA GLY A 78 4.93 0.96 16.51
C GLY A 78 3.53 1.15 15.95
N LYS A 79 2.58 0.34 16.43
CA LYS A 79 1.19 0.27 15.94
C LYS A 79 0.47 1.63 15.88
N GLY A 80 0.73 2.50 16.85
CA GLY A 80 0.13 3.83 16.96
C GLY A 80 0.81 4.90 16.11
N GLU A 81 1.98 4.63 15.52
CA GLU A 81 2.81 5.59 14.77
C GLU A 81 2.92 5.22 13.29
N ASP A 82 3.07 3.95 12.98
CA ASP A 82 3.26 3.46 11.61
C ASP A 82 2.02 3.76 10.74
N PRO A 83 2.20 4.04 9.43
CA PRO A 83 1.09 4.22 8.50
C PRO A 83 0.36 2.89 8.24
N GLY A 84 -0.86 2.98 7.71
CA GLY A 84 -1.57 1.81 7.20
C GLY A 84 -0.90 1.30 5.92
N VAL A 85 -0.59 0.01 5.82
CA VAL A 85 0.08 -0.53 4.63
C VAL A 85 -0.71 -1.69 4.04
N VAL A 86 -1.00 -1.61 2.74
CA VAL A 86 -1.57 -2.70 1.95
C VAL A 86 -0.58 -3.14 0.88
N VAL A 87 -0.36 -4.45 0.76
CA VAL A 87 0.46 -5.04 -0.31
C VAL A 87 -0.43 -5.69 -1.35
N MET A 88 -0.13 -5.47 -2.63
CA MET A 88 -0.82 -6.12 -3.75
C MET A 88 0.17 -6.81 -4.69
N ASP A 89 -0.25 -7.92 -5.30
CA ASP A 89 0.47 -8.46 -6.46
C ASP A 89 0.18 -7.63 -7.72
N GLU A 90 1.02 -7.76 -8.75
CA GLU A 90 0.90 -6.94 -9.97
C GLU A 90 -0.38 -7.20 -10.79
N ARG A 91 -1.08 -8.32 -10.55
CA ARG A 91 -2.39 -8.60 -11.17
C ARG A 91 -3.55 -8.13 -10.30
N GLY A 92 -3.28 -7.64 -9.08
CA GLY A 92 -4.28 -7.18 -8.13
C GLY A 92 -5.22 -8.29 -7.66
N ARG A 93 -4.74 -9.54 -7.62
CA ARG A 93 -5.52 -10.70 -7.14
C ARG A 93 -5.72 -10.64 -5.63
N PHE A 94 -4.70 -10.19 -4.90
CA PHE A 94 -4.76 -10.07 -3.44
C PHE A 94 -4.41 -8.65 -3.00
N ALA A 95 -5.19 -8.13 -2.05
CA ALA A 95 -4.90 -6.92 -1.30
C ALA A 95 -4.71 -7.28 0.17
N ILE A 96 -3.45 -7.38 0.61
CA ILE A 96 -3.07 -7.87 1.94
C ILE A 96 -2.92 -6.67 2.87
N SER A 97 -3.75 -6.60 3.91
CA SER A 97 -3.56 -5.65 5.00
C SER A 97 -2.35 -6.05 5.83
N LEU A 98 -1.24 -5.31 5.69
CA LEU A 98 0.06 -5.69 6.26
C LEU A 98 0.37 -4.98 7.58
N LEU A 99 0.15 -3.65 7.66
CA LEU A 99 0.39 -2.84 8.86
C LEU A 99 -0.79 -1.92 9.11
N GLY A 100 -1.05 -1.59 10.39
CA GLY A 100 -2.05 -0.57 10.73
C GLY A 100 -3.49 -0.94 10.38
N GLY A 101 -3.86 -2.22 10.58
CA GLY A 101 -5.15 -2.80 10.18
C GLY A 101 -6.38 -1.92 10.45
N HIS A 102 -6.78 -1.80 11.72
CA HIS A 102 -7.96 -1.02 12.09
C HIS A 102 -7.61 0.47 12.28
N SER A 103 -6.72 0.79 13.23
CA SER A 103 -6.43 2.15 13.68
C SER A 103 -5.81 3.06 12.59
N ARG A 104 -5.24 2.47 11.53
CA ARG A 104 -4.67 3.22 10.39
C ARG A 104 -5.37 2.94 9.06
N GLY A 105 -6.52 2.27 9.10
CA GLY A 105 -7.40 2.08 7.94
C GLY A 105 -6.90 1.09 6.88
N ALA A 106 -5.86 0.28 7.16
CA ALA A 106 -5.34 -0.67 6.16
C ALA A 106 -6.35 -1.78 5.81
N ASN A 107 -7.21 -2.19 6.75
CA ASN A 107 -8.25 -3.19 6.48
C ASN A 107 -9.31 -2.65 5.52
N GLU A 108 -9.83 -1.45 5.77
CA GLU A 108 -10.79 -0.81 4.88
C GLU A 108 -10.17 -0.56 3.50
N LEU A 109 -8.93 -0.07 3.47
CA LEU A 109 -8.19 0.15 2.24
C LEU A 109 -7.98 -1.16 1.46
N ALA A 110 -7.66 -2.27 2.13
CA ALA A 110 -7.51 -3.58 1.50
C ALA A 110 -8.82 -4.06 0.85
N ARG A 111 -9.96 -3.95 1.56
CA ARG A 111 -11.29 -4.26 0.99
C ARG A 111 -11.60 -3.40 -0.22
N LYS A 112 -11.35 -2.09 -0.13
CA LYS A 112 -11.55 -1.15 -1.23
C LYS A 112 -10.69 -1.47 -2.45
N LEU A 113 -9.40 -1.75 -2.23
CA LEU A 113 -8.47 -2.08 -3.31
C LEU A 113 -8.83 -3.41 -4.00
N ALA A 114 -9.20 -4.43 -3.22
CA ALA A 114 -9.70 -5.70 -3.75
C ALA A 114 -10.94 -5.49 -4.65
N PHE A 115 -11.91 -4.69 -4.18
CA PHE A 115 -13.08 -4.33 -4.99
C PHE A 115 -12.69 -3.62 -6.29
N LEU A 116 -11.82 -2.60 -6.22
CA LEU A 116 -11.39 -1.84 -7.40
C LEU A 116 -10.52 -2.67 -8.38
N SER A 117 -9.82 -3.69 -7.88
CA SER A 117 -8.97 -4.55 -8.71
C SER A 117 -9.70 -5.78 -9.25
N GLY A 118 -10.84 -6.15 -8.69
CA GLY A 118 -11.52 -7.42 -8.93
C GLY A 118 -10.83 -8.61 -8.24
N GLY A 119 -10.10 -8.33 -7.15
CA GLY A 119 -9.39 -9.32 -6.35
C GLY A 119 -10.03 -9.57 -4.99
N GLU A 120 -9.25 -10.14 -4.09
CA GLU A 120 -9.66 -10.51 -2.73
C GLU A 120 -8.83 -9.76 -1.68
N SER A 121 -9.49 -9.27 -0.64
CA SER A 121 -8.79 -8.70 0.51
C SER A 121 -8.35 -9.80 1.48
N VAL A 122 -7.09 -9.77 1.91
CA VAL A 122 -6.55 -10.67 2.93
C VAL A 122 -6.39 -9.87 4.23
N ILE A 123 -7.28 -10.13 5.19
CA ILE A 123 -7.32 -9.49 6.51
C ILE A 123 -7.27 -10.58 7.56
N THR A 124 -6.33 -10.46 8.49
CA THR A 124 -6.09 -11.47 9.54
C THR A 124 -6.27 -10.92 10.95
N THR A 125 -6.60 -9.63 11.10
CA THR A 125 -6.81 -9.02 12.41
C THR A 125 -7.98 -9.68 13.13
N ALA A 126 -7.75 -10.18 14.35
CA ALA A 126 -8.74 -10.95 15.10
C ALA A 126 -10.05 -10.16 15.36
N SER A 127 -9.97 -8.85 15.63
CA SER A 127 -11.14 -7.99 15.80
C SER A 127 -12.04 -8.00 14.55
N ASP A 128 -11.44 -7.86 13.37
CA ASP A 128 -12.16 -7.83 12.10
C ASP A 128 -12.70 -9.19 11.69
N VAL A 129 -12.00 -10.28 12.01
CA VAL A 129 -12.49 -11.65 11.74
C VAL A 129 -13.69 -11.98 12.63
N ASN A 130 -13.70 -11.49 13.87
CA ASN A 130 -14.76 -11.79 14.83
C ASN A 130 -15.87 -10.72 14.89
N GLU A 131 -15.77 -9.63 14.11
CA GLU A 131 -16.66 -8.46 14.16
C GLU A 131 -16.75 -7.80 15.56
N ILE A 132 -15.65 -7.88 16.32
CA ILE A 132 -15.56 -7.34 17.69
C ILE A 132 -14.75 -6.03 17.62
N PRO A 133 -15.08 -5.00 18.43
CA PRO A 133 -14.26 -3.80 18.54
C PRO A 133 -12.78 -4.14 18.82
N PRO A 134 -11.82 -3.45 18.19
CA PRO A 134 -10.41 -3.61 18.53
C PRO A 134 -10.17 -3.28 20.01
N ILE A 135 -9.17 -3.94 20.61
CA ILE A 135 -8.75 -3.73 22.00
C ILE A 135 -7.70 -2.58 22.10
N ASP A 136 -7.39 -1.90 20.98
CA ASP A 136 -6.42 -0.80 20.98
C ASP A 136 -6.97 0.53 21.50
#